data_AF-A0A929LAE0-F1
#
_entry.id   AF-A0A929LAE0-F1
#
_cell.length_a   1.000
_cell.length_b   1.000
_cell.length_c   1.000
_cell.angle_alpha   90.00
_cell.angle_beta   90.00
_cell.angle_gamma   90.00
#
_symmetry.space_group_name_H-M   'P 1'
#
loop_
_entity.id
_entity.type
_entity.pdbx_description
1 polymer ?
#
loop_
_entity_poly.entity_id
_entity_poly.type
_entity_poly.pdbx_seq_one_letter_code
_entity_poly.pdbx_strand_id
1 'polypeptide(L)'
;MAFYYDGDCGFCQWSARKLTGLADVEVKPARLDDFAVYENGDSKELGHKAIGAVLKQHGRARWSRAAGTVLLFRPLSPLFAGAYRLVAINRHKLGPLVGEESCAIR
;
A
#
# COMPACT_ATOMS: atom_id res chain seq x y z
N MET A 1 -15.43 0.22 -2.22
CA MET A 1 -14.08 0.78 -2.04
C MET A 1 -13.08 -0.34 -2.10
N ALA A 2 -12.00 -0.17 -2.87
CA ALA A 2 -11.02 -1.23 -3.10
C ALA A 2 -9.59 -0.68 -3.07
N PHE A 3 -8.68 -1.47 -2.52
CA PHE A 3 -7.25 -1.23 -2.56
C PHE A 3 -6.60 -2.20 -3.55
N TYR A 4 -5.91 -1.64 -4.54
CA TYR A 4 -5.21 -2.37 -5.57
C TYR A 4 -3.72 -2.33 -5.34
N TYR A 5 -3.09 -3.49 -5.50
CA TYR A 5 -1.64 -3.67 -5.42
C TYR A 5 -1.13 -4.37 -6.69
N ASP A 6 0.18 -4.23 -6.95
CA ASP A 6 0.84 -4.94 -8.04
C ASP A 6 0.82 -6.46 -7.77
N GLY A 7 -0.02 -7.17 -8.52
CA GLY A 7 -0.22 -8.61 -8.39
C GLY A 7 1.01 -9.44 -8.77
N ASP A 8 1.90 -8.88 -9.58
CA ASP A 8 3.14 -9.53 -10.00
C ASP A 8 4.29 -9.24 -9.03
N CYS A 9 4.02 -8.63 -7.87
CA CYS A 9 5.01 -8.26 -6.85
C CYS A 9 4.75 -8.97 -5.51
N GLY A 10 5.60 -9.94 -5.14
CA GLY A 10 5.47 -10.71 -3.90
C GLY A 10 5.47 -9.84 -2.64
N PHE A 11 6.36 -8.83 -2.56
CA PHE A 11 6.36 -7.88 -1.45
C PHE A 11 5.05 -7.06 -1.35
N CYS A 12 4.50 -6.68 -2.51
CA CYS A 12 3.27 -5.90 -2.60
C CYS A 12 2.08 -6.76 -2.14
N GLN A 13 2.04 -8.03 -2.56
CA GLN A 13 1.04 -9.01 -2.11
C GLN A 13 1.12 -9.26 -0.60
N TRP A 14 2.32 -9.50 -0.07
CA TRP A 14 2.54 -9.66 1.37
C TRP A 14 2.05 -8.43 2.15
N SER A 15 2.42 -7.23 1.68
CA SER A 15 2.01 -5.96 2.30
C SER A 15 0.50 -5.77 2.27
N ALA A 16 -0.15 -6.13 1.16
CA ALA A 16 -1.59 -6.04 1.00
C ALA A 16 -2.33 -7.02 1.94
N ARG A 17 -1.79 -8.24 2.15
CA ARG A 17 -2.30 -9.19 3.16
C ARG A 17 -2.13 -8.67 4.59
N LYS A 18 -1.07 -7.91 4.90
CA LYS A 18 -0.94 -7.26 6.20
C LYS A 18 -1.96 -6.14 6.37
N LEU A 19 -2.22 -5.38 5.31
CA LEU A 19 -3.21 -4.31 5.32
C LEU A 19 -4.62 -4.82 5.66
N THR A 20 -5.02 -5.99 5.15
CA THR A 20 -6.32 -6.60 5.52
C THR A 20 -6.42 -7.01 6.99
N GLY A 21 -5.30 -7.14 7.70
CA GLY A 21 -5.28 -7.32 9.15
C GLY A 21 -5.54 -6.02 9.91
N LEU A 22 -5.13 -4.89 9.34
CA LEU A 22 -5.16 -3.57 9.98
C LEU A 22 -6.40 -2.75 9.63
N ALA A 23 -6.99 -2.98 8.47
CA ALA A 23 -8.13 -2.24 7.96
C ALA A 23 -9.19 -3.16 7.34
N ASP A 24 -10.44 -2.72 7.36
CA ASP A 24 -11.56 -3.40 6.73
C ASP A 24 -11.78 -2.87 5.31
N VAL A 25 -11.01 -3.38 4.35
CA VAL A 25 -11.05 -2.96 2.95
C VAL A 25 -10.94 -4.16 2.02
N GLU A 26 -11.62 -4.10 0.88
CA GLU A 26 -11.45 -5.06 -0.20
C GLU A 26 -10.07 -4.86 -0.85
N VAL A 27 -9.27 -5.92 -0.93
CA VAL A 27 -7.92 -5.88 -1.50
C VAL A 27 -7.87 -6.72 -2.76
N LYS A 28 -7.45 -6.13 -3.89
CA LYS A 28 -7.45 -6.76 -5.22
C LYS A 28 -6.07 -6.69 -5.88
N PRO A 29 -5.59 -7.78 -6.49
CA PRO A 29 -4.43 -7.68 -7.38
C PRO A 29 -4.80 -6.90 -8.64
N ALA A 30 -3.86 -6.12 -9.16
CA ALA A 30 -3.94 -5.47 -10.46
C ALA A 30 -2.52 -5.40 -11.08
N ARG A 31 -2.42 -5.14 -12.38
CA ARG A 31 -1.14 -4.76 -13.00
C ARG A 31 -0.95 -3.26 -12.85
N LEU A 32 0.02 -2.88 -12.02
CA LEU A 32 0.31 -1.49 -11.67
C LEU A 32 1.81 -1.24 -11.87
N ASP A 33 2.15 -0.26 -12.69
CA ASP A 33 3.55 0.01 -13.00
C ASP A 33 4.27 0.73 -11.84
N ASP A 34 3.58 1.66 -11.18
CA ASP A 34 4.23 2.63 -10.29
C ASP A 34 3.73 2.65 -8.83
N PHE A 35 2.42 2.57 -8.62
CA PHE A 35 1.82 2.84 -7.31
C PHE A 35 0.63 1.93 -7.00
N ALA A 36 0.54 1.50 -5.74
CA ALA A 36 -0.70 0.97 -5.18
C ALA A 36 -1.80 2.04 -5.24
N VAL A 37 -3.05 1.61 -5.44
CA VAL A 37 -4.19 2.50 -5.66
C VAL A 37 -5.26 2.22 -4.62
N TYR A 38 -5.87 3.26 -4.08
CA TYR A 38 -7.10 3.13 -3.29
C TYR A 38 -8.22 3.90 -3.98
N GLU A 39 -9.34 3.24 -4.23
CA GLU A 39 -10.52 3.82 -4.88
C GLU A 39 -11.71 3.79 -3.91
N ASN A 40 -12.31 4.97 -3.70
CA ASN A 40 -13.49 5.16 -2.88
C ASN A 40 -14.45 6.17 -3.54
N GLY A 41 -15.45 5.66 -4.25
CA GLY A 41 -16.34 6.48 -5.08
C GLY A 41 -15.52 7.21 -6.14
N ASP A 42 -15.64 8.54 -6.18
CA ASP A 42 -14.89 9.40 -7.11
C ASP A 42 -13.47 9.75 -6.64
N SER A 43 -13.09 9.33 -5.42
CA SER A 43 -11.76 9.60 -4.87
C SER A 43 -10.77 8.47 -5.19
N LYS A 44 -9.58 8.86 -5.65
CA LYS A 44 -8.48 7.96 -5.98
C LYS A 44 -7.19 8.44 -5.34
N GLU A 45 -6.58 7.60 -4.52
CA GLU A 45 -5.32 7.87 -3.83
C GLU A 45 -4.23 6.89 -4.30
N LEU A 46 -2.97 7.34 -4.30
CA LEU A 46 -1.84 6.59 -4.84
C LEU A 46 -0.72 6.41 -3.80
N GLY A 47 -0.01 5.29 -3.90
CA GLY A 47 1.21 5.00 -3.15
C GLY A 47 1.01 5.06 -1.63
N HIS A 48 1.83 5.84 -0.93
CA HIS A 48 1.70 6.00 0.53
C HIS A 48 0.35 6.62 0.94
N LYS A 49 -0.24 7.48 0.09
CA LYS A 49 -1.54 8.09 0.36
C LYS A 49 -2.67 7.08 0.24
N ALA A 50 -2.57 6.13 -0.69
CA ALA A 50 -3.52 5.02 -0.79
C ALA A 50 -3.57 4.22 0.53
N ILE A 51 -2.40 3.84 1.05
CA ILE A 51 -2.27 3.11 2.33
C ILE A 51 -2.78 3.98 3.49
N GLY A 52 -2.36 5.24 3.54
CA GLY A 52 -2.78 6.18 4.58
C GLY A 52 -4.29 6.42 4.60
N ALA A 53 -4.91 6.55 3.43
CA ALA A 53 -6.36 6.72 3.27
C ALA A 53 -7.12 5.48 3.75
N VAL A 54 -6.69 4.27 3.36
CA VAL A 54 -7.26 3.02 3.86
C VAL A 54 -7.16 2.94 5.38
N LEU A 55 -5.98 3.17 5.94
CA LEU A 55 -5.77 3.07 7.39
C LEU A 55 -6.59 4.11 8.16
N LYS A 56 -6.64 5.35 7.67
CA LYS A 56 -7.39 6.45 8.31
C LYS A 56 -8.90 6.19 8.29
N GLN A 57 -9.43 5.74 7.16
CA GLN A 57 -10.88 5.57 6.96
C GLN A 57 -11.39 4.23 7.51
N HIS A 58 -10.63 3.15 7.27
CA HIS A 58 -11.07 1.77 7.49
C HIS A 58 -10.24 1.01 8.53
N GLY A 59 -9.31 1.67 9.19
CA GLY A 59 -8.50 1.07 10.24
C GLY A 59 -9.38 0.47 11.34
N ARG A 60 -9.11 -0.79 11.71
CA ARG A 60 -9.88 -1.52 12.74
C ARG A 60 -9.62 -0.98 14.14
N ALA A 61 -8.38 -0.58 14.41
CA ALA A 61 -7.94 -0.09 15.70
C ALA A 61 -7.66 1.42 15.67
N ARG A 62 -7.80 2.11 16.81
CA ARG A 62 -7.52 3.56 16.90
C ARG A 62 -6.09 3.91 16.47
N TRP A 63 -5.11 3.08 16.84
CA TRP A 63 -3.72 3.28 16.44
C TRP A 63 -3.52 3.16 14.92
N SER A 64 -4.25 2.26 14.25
CA SER A 64 -4.18 2.10 12.79
C SER A 64 -4.70 3.35 12.07
N ARG A 65 -5.79 3.94 12.57
CA ARG A 65 -6.32 5.22 12.07
C ARG A 65 -5.39 6.40 12.32
N ALA A 66 -4.73 6.41 13.48
CA ALA A 66 -3.69 7.39 13.80
C ALA A 66 -2.50 7.28 12.84
N ALA A 67 -2.02 6.05 12.56
CA ALA A 67 -0.95 5.80 11.60
C ALA A 67 -1.34 6.29 10.18
N GLY A 68 -2.58 6.03 9.75
CA GLY A 68 -3.11 6.56 8.49
C GLY A 68 -3.12 8.09 8.45
N THR A 69 -3.47 8.74 9.56
CA THR A 69 -3.43 10.21 9.70
C THR A 69 -2.01 10.74 9.59
N VAL A 70 -1.03 10.08 10.20
CA VAL A 70 0.39 10.44 10.11
C VAL A 70 0.89 10.31 8.67
N LEU A 71 0.56 9.20 7.98
CA LEU A 71 0.94 8.99 6.57
C LEU A 71 0.38 10.08 5.64
N LEU A 72 -0.78 10.65 5.97
CA LEU A 72 -1.42 11.72 5.21
C LEU A 72 -1.03 13.13 5.68
N PHE A 73 -0.18 13.25 6.70
CA PHE A 73 0.22 14.54 7.23
C PHE A 73 1.11 15.27 6.23
N ARG A 74 0.61 16.37 5.66
CA ARG A 74 1.23 17.10 4.55
C ARG A 74 2.70 17.47 4.78
N PRO A 75 3.13 17.93 5.97
CA PRO A 75 4.54 18.20 6.25
C PRO A 75 5.47 16.99 6.13
N LEU A 76 4.96 15.77 6.37
CA LEU A 76 5.73 14.52 6.27
C LEU A 76 5.51 13.80 4.93
N SER A 77 4.59 14.27 4.09
CA SER A 77 4.33 13.66 2.78
C SER A 77 5.57 13.49 1.89
N PRO A 78 6.54 14.43 1.78
CA PRO A 78 7.73 14.18 0.96
C PRO A 78 8.61 13.06 1.52
N LEU A 79 8.70 12.92 2.84
CA LEU A 79 9.42 11.82 3.49
C LEU A 79 8.77 10.47 3.12
N PHE A 80 7.44 10.35 3.29
CA PHE A 80 6.71 9.13 2.98
C PHE A 80 6.67 8.83 1.48
N ALA A 81 6.63 9.86 0.62
CA ALA A 81 6.75 9.69 -0.82
C ALA A 81 8.13 9.14 -1.20
N GLY A 82 9.20 9.67 -0.61
CA GLY A 82 10.57 9.16 -0.81
C GLY A 82 10.71 7.72 -0.34
N ALA A 83 10.25 7.41 0.88
CA ALA A 83 10.27 6.05 1.43
C ALA A 83 9.46 5.08 0.55
N TYR A 84 8.26 5.47 0.12
CA TYR A 84 7.44 4.66 -0.78
C TYR A 84 8.15 4.42 -2.11
N ARG A 85 8.78 5.44 -2.69
CA ARG A 85 9.52 5.31 -3.95
C ARG A 85 10.69 4.35 -3.83
N LEU A 86 11.42 4.39 -2.70
CA LEU A 86 12.50 3.42 -2.43
C LEU A 86 11.97 1.99 -2.39
N VAL A 87 10.83 1.78 -1.73
CA VAL A 87 10.15 0.47 -1.71
C VAL A 87 9.72 0.06 -3.12
N ALA A 88 9.07 0.96 -3.87
CA ALA A 88 8.58 0.68 -5.22
C ALA A 88 9.71 0.33 -6.21
N ILE A 89 10.86 1.01 -6.12
CA ILE A 89 12.05 0.72 -6.95
C ILE A 89 12.68 -0.61 -6.55
N ASN A 90 12.76 -0.90 -5.24
CA ASN A 90 13.38 -2.13 -4.74
C ASN A 90 12.40 -3.31 -4.63
N ARG A 91 11.14 -3.17 -5.09
CA ARG A 91 10.07 -4.17 -4.86
C ARG A 91 10.42 -5.58 -5.33
N HIS A 92 11.16 -5.67 -6.43
CA HIS A 92 11.67 -6.93 -6.99
C HIS A 92 12.69 -7.64 -6.08
N LYS A 93 13.40 -6.91 -5.21
CA LYS A 93 14.36 -7.44 -4.23
C LYS A 93 13.73 -7.72 -2.86
N LEU A 94 12.62 -7.05 -2.55
CA LEU A 94 11.98 -7.14 -1.24
C LEU A 94 11.15 -8.43 -1.06
N GLY A 95 10.70 -9.06 -2.15
CA GLY A 95 9.93 -10.31 -2.11
C GLY A 95 10.63 -11.42 -1.30
N PRO A 96 11.87 -11.81 -1.67
CA PRO A 96 12.62 -12.85 -0.94
C PRO A 96 12.83 -12.53 0.55
N LEU A 97 12.95 -11.25 0.90
CA LEU A 97 13.14 -10.83 2.30
C LEU A 97 11.90 -11.05 3.17
N VAL A 98 10.72 -11.12 2.57
CA VAL A 98 9.45 -11.38 3.26
C VAL A 98 8.94 -12.81 3.05
N GLY A 99 9.75 -13.68 2.44
CA GLY A 99 9.40 -15.09 2.19
C GLY A 99 8.41 -15.30 1.05
N GLU A 100 8.25 -14.31 0.16
CA GLU A 100 7.46 -14.44 -1.07
C GLU A 100 8.39 -14.56 -2.28
N GLU A 101 7.92 -15.19 -3.35
CA GLU A 101 8.70 -15.27 -4.59
C GLU A 101 8.95 -13.86 -5.15
N SER A 102 10.15 -13.64 -5.71
CA SER A 102 10.46 -12.46 -6.50
C SER A 102 9.45 -12.35 -7.64
N CYS A 103 9.16 -11.11 -8.07
CA CYS A 103 8.19 -10.81 -9.11
C CYS A 103 8.13 -11.87 -10.22
N ALA A 104 6.93 -12.25 -10.64
CA ALA A 104 6.75 -13.11 -11.80
C ALA A 104 7.22 -12.34 -13.04
N ILE A 105 8.52 -12.40 -13.33
CA ILE A 105 9.09 -11.83 -14.55
C ILE A 105 8.53 -12.67 -15.69
N ARG A 106 7.63 -12.10 -16.48
CA ARG A 106 7.25 -12.67 -17.77
C ARG A 106 7.22 -11.61 -18.84
#